data_AF-A0A0R3RP95-F1
#
_entry.id   AF-A0A0R3RP95-F1
#
_cell.length_a   1.000
_cell.length_b   1.000
_cell.length_c   1.000
_cell.angle_alpha   90.00
_cell.angle_beta   90.00
_cell.angle_gamma   90.00
#
_symmetry.space_group_name_H-M   'P 1'
#
loop_
_entity.id
_entity.type
_entity.pdbx_description
1 polymer ?
#
loop_
_entity_poly.entity_id
_entity_poly.type
_entity_poly.pdbx_seq_one_letter_code
_entity_poly.pdbx_strand_id
1 'polypeptide(L)'
;MGIGMHEESLILVERATVQSALSAQKLVNGESVRDFTSNYISGKGLKRAMKLEHKFLWKQQRHISDFCRSEAMDEGKNRSPNVVNFNEGAVRLLPTVMNDSRYIHASQINIPYGNFIIAQGPTKQSLIDFFRMLWQCHVLLVICLEPLTNRKTCYPYFSFKKQQAVEARERISLETREVIETPVANLFVYEAVLTNMEIKSGANKRRIHIMRYDKWTHEKTISPVLLIKMITVMEAMDERKRKPIVVHGSYGIRRTAVFVITSLLIRQIAETHRMSILKAAVAIRRRRYGVLRFLADYRLILQSALCYAKQCDLIKNEKTFMDAIDVS
;
A
#
# COMPACT_ATOMS: atom_id res chain seq x y z
N MET A 1 -57.54 -9.42 2.62
CA MET A 1 -56.35 -9.97 1.91
C MET A 1 -55.81 -8.90 0.95
N GLY A 2 -55.01 -7.93 1.42
CA GLY A 2 -54.57 -6.86 0.50
C GLY A 2 -53.44 -5.95 0.98
N ILE A 3 -52.63 -6.36 1.96
CA ILE A 3 -51.55 -5.52 2.51
C ILE A 3 -50.14 -6.11 2.24
N GLY A 4 -50.02 -7.42 2.01
CA GLY A 4 -48.71 -8.08 1.82
C GLY A 4 -48.04 -7.92 0.44
N MET A 5 -48.81 -7.62 -0.62
CA MET A 5 -48.24 -7.52 -1.98
C MET A 5 -47.54 -6.18 -2.25
N HIS A 6 -47.88 -5.11 -1.53
CA HIS A 6 -47.25 -3.81 -1.74
C HIS A 6 -45.88 -3.70 -1.06
N GLU A 7 -45.70 -4.28 0.13
CA GLU A 7 -44.39 -4.29 0.80
C GLU A 7 -43.35 -5.16 0.10
N GLU A 8 -43.73 -6.35 -0.40
CA GLU A 8 -42.80 -7.20 -1.17
C GLU A 8 -42.37 -6.54 -2.48
N SER A 9 -43.29 -5.81 -3.15
CA SER A 9 -42.96 -5.06 -4.36
C SER A 9 -42.05 -3.86 -4.08
N LEU A 10 -42.20 -3.16 -2.96
CA LEU A 10 -41.28 -2.09 -2.53
C LEU A 10 -39.90 -2.63 -2.14
N ILE A 11 -39.83 -3.78 -1.48
CA ILE A 11 -38.56 -4.43 -1.10
C ILE A 11 -37.83 -4.98 -2.34
N LEU A 12 -38.55 -5.50 -3.33
CA LEU A 12 -37.99 -5.94 -4.61
C LEU A 12 -37.52 -4.77 -5.47
N VAL A 13 -38.26 -3.66 -5.49
CA VAL A 13 -37.85 -2.42 -6.15
C VAL A 13 -36.62 -1.85 -5.45
N GLU A 14 -36.59 -1.72 -4.11
CA GLU A 14 -35.40 -1.27 -3.37
C GLU A 14 -34.19 -2.20 -3.57
N ARG A 15 -34.40 -3.52 -3.63
CA ARG A 15 -33.32 -4.47 -3.97
C ARG A 15 -32.82 -4.25 -5.41
N ALA A 16 -33.71 -3.99 -6.37
CA ALA A 16 -33.36 -3.70 -7.75
C ALA A 16 -32.66 -2.33 -7.93
N THR A 17 -33.07 -1.28 -7.20
CA THR A 17 -32.39 0.04 -7.21
C THR A 17 -31.06 0.01 -6.48
N VAL A 18 -30.88 -0.87 -5.49
CA VAL A 18 -29.58 -1.12 -4.86
C VAL A 18 -28.67 -1.94 -5.80
N GLN A 19 -29.23 -2.84 -6.60
CA GLN A 19 -28.47 -3.62 -7.60
C GLN A 19 -27.96 -2.75 -8.76
N SER A 20 -28.68 -1.70 -9.16
CA SER A 20 -28.24 -0.74 -10.18
C SER A 20 -27.26 0.34 -9.66
N ALA A 21 -27.08 0.44 -8.33
CA ALA A 21 -26.12 1.34 -7.69
C ALA A 21 -24.83 0.64 -7.22
N LEU A 22 -24.71 -0.67 -7.45
CA LEU A 22 -23.53 -1.46 -7.12
C LEU A 22 -22.62 -1.55 -8.34
N SER A 23 -21.45 -0.91 -8.24
CA SER A 23 -20.30 -1.06 -9.13
C SER A 23 -20.21 -2.40 -9.87
N ALA A 24 -20.02 -2.38 -11.18
CA ALA A 24 -19.69 -3.56 -12.00
C ALA A 24 -18.37 -4.25 -11.57
N GLN A 25 -17.66 -3.72 -10.57
CA GLN A 25 -16.39 -4.20 -10.01
C GLN A 25 -16.46 -5.54 -9.22
N LYS A 26 -17.42 -6.43 -9.49
CA LYS A 26 -17.50 -7.75 -8.82
C LYS A 26 -17.17 -8.98 -9.68
N LEU A 27 -16.96 -8.86 -11.00
CA LEU A 27 -16.61 -10.02 -11.85
C LEU A 27 -15.17 -9.93 -12.38
N VAL A 28 -14.49 -11.08 -12.39
CA VAL A 28 -13.07 -11.27 -12.71
C VAL A 28 -12.72 -10.49 -14.00
N ASN A 29 -11.58 -9.78 -13.98
CA ASN A 29 -11.00 -8.87 -14.99
C ASN A 29 -11.14 -7.34 -14.76
N GLY A 30 -12.01 -6.85 -13.86
CA GLY A 30 -12.29 -5.40 -13.79
C GLY A 30 -13.01 -4.92 -15.05
N GLU A 31 -13.36 -3.64 -15.19
CA GLU A 31 -13.95 -3.11 -16.44
C GLU A 31 -12.90 -2.38 -17.28
N SER A 32 -13.13 -2.22 -18.59
CA SER A 32 -12.22 -1.43 -19.41
C SER A 32 -12.20 0.02 -18.91
N VAL A 33 -11.07 0.72 -19.03
CA VAL A 33 -11.02 2.15 -18.63
C VAL A 33 -12.11 2.96 -19.34
N ARG A 34 -12.40 2.64 -20.60
CA ARG A 34 -13.48 3.28 -21.37
C ARG A 34 -14.85 3.05 -20.71
N ASP A 35 -15.19 1.81 -20.38
CA ASP A 35 -16.46 1.48 -19.74
C ASP A 35 -16.54 2.10 -18.34
N PHE A 36 -15.44 2.05 -17.58
CA PHE A 36 -15.34 2.74 -16.30
C PHE A 36 -15.67 4.22 -16.47
N THR A 37 -15.06 4.91 -17.44
CA THR A 37 -15.36 6.34 -17.63
C THR A 37 -16.82 6.58 -18.05
N SER A 38 -17.38 5.74 -18.92
CA SER A 38 -18.76 5.88 -19.38
C SER A 38 -19.80 5.58 -18.28
N ASN A 39 -19.56 4.57 -17.47
CA ASN A 39 -20.52 4.08 -16.47
C ASN A 39 -20.39 4.85 -15.15
N TYR A 40 -19.15 5.12 -14.73
CA TYR A 40 -18.85 5.68 -13.42
C TYR A 40 -18.78 7.20 -13.41
N ILE A 41 -18.34 7.82 -14.50
CA ILE A 41 -18.04 9.26 -14.53
C ILE A 41 -19.18 10.07 -15.17
N SER A 42 -19.73 9.64 -16.32
CA SER A 42 -20.80 10.38 -17.01
C SER A 42 -22.17 10.31 -16.33
N GLY A 43 -22.36 9.41 -15.36
CA GLY A 43 -23.57 9.39 -14.53
C GLY A 43 -23.50 10.43 -13.40
N LYS A 44 -24.64 11.00 -12.99
CA LYS A 44 -24.78 11.91 -11.82
C LYS A 44 -24.42 11.26 -10.45
N GLY A 45 -23.59 10.22 -10.44
CA GLY A 45 -23.43 9.27 -9.34
C GLY A 45 -22.00 8.97 -8.89
N LEU A 46 -20.92 9.48 -9.51
CA LEU A 46 -19.54 9.08 -9.14
C LEU A 46 -19.25 9.24 -7.63
N LYS A 47 -19.61 10.39 -7.06
CA LYS A 47 -19.49 10.66 -5.62
C LYS A 47 -20.28 9.67 -4.77
N ARG A 48 -21.50 9.32 -5.21
CA ARG A 48 -22.39 8.37 -4.52
C ARG A 48 -21.83 6.95 -4.62
N ALA A 49 -21.41 6.52 -5.80
CA ALA A 49 -20.82 5.22 -6.06
C ALA A 49 -19.54 5.02 -5.23
N MET A 50 -18.63 6.00 -5.24
CA MET A 50 -17.43 6.01 -4.40
C MET A 50 -17.75 5.85 -2.91
N LYS A 51 -18.75 6.57 -2.40
CA LYS A 51 -19.21 6.45 -1.01
C LYS A 51 -19.78 5.05 -0.71
N LEU A 52 -20.56 4.48 -1.63
CA LEU A 52 -21.13 3.14 -1.48
C LEU A 52 -20.07 2.05 -1.52
N GLU A 53 -19.09 2.14 -2.43
CA GLU A 53 -17.94 1.24 -2.51
C GLU A 53 -17.09 1.30 -1.25
N HIS A 54 -16.78 2.52 -0.76
CA HIS A 54 -16.04 2.69 0.47
C HIS A 54 -16.80 2.13 1.69
N LYS A 55 -18.11 2.37 1.76
CA LYS A 55 -18.98 1.76 2.79
C LYS A 55 -19.00 0.23 2.67
N PHE A 56 -18.99 -0.32 1.45
CA PHE A 56 -18.92 -1.75 1.22
C PHE A 56 -17.59 -2.34 1.73
N LEU A 57 -16.45 -1.69 1.47
CA LEU A 57 -15.15 -2.11 2.02
C LEU A 57 -15.18 -2.18 3.55
N TRP A 58 -15.88 -1.24 4.19
CA TRP A 58 -16.04 -1.22 5.64
C TRP A 58 -16.93 -2.38 6.14
N LYS A 59 -18.06 -2.63 5.49
CA LYS A 59 -18.97 -3.74 5.84
C LYS A 59 -18.31 -5.12 5.66
N GLN A 60 -17.39 -5.24 4.72
CA GLN A 60 -16.63 -6.47 4.47
C GLN A 60 -15.39 -6.59 5.38
N GLN A 61 -15.15 -5.64 6.29
CA GLN A 61 -14.08 -5.77 7.25
C GLN A 61 -14.38 -6.94 8.19
N ARG A 62 -13.65 -8.03 8.00
CA ARG A 62 -13.71 -9.20 8.88
C ARG A 62 -13.29 -8.85 10.30
N HIS A 63 -13.82 -9.59 11.25
CA HIS A 63 -13.55 -9.35 12.66
C HIS A 63 -12.10 -9.72 12.97
N ILE A 64 -11.53 -9.01 13.94
CA ILE A 64 -10.10 -9.11 14.26
C ILE A 64 -9.73 -10.48 14.85
N SER A 65 -10.67 -11.12 15.55
CA SER A 65 -10.53 -12.48 16.09
C SER A 65 -10.42 -13.55 15.03
N ASP A 66 -10.96 -13.29 13.82
CA ASP A 66 -11.00 -14.28 12.74
C ASP A 66 -9.62 -14.55 12.13
N PHE A 67 -8.62 -13.75 12.53
CA PHE A 67 -7.37 -13.59 11.80
C PHE A 67 -6.11 -13.40 12.63
N CYS A 68 -6.21 -13.17 13.94
CA CYS A 68 -5.05 -12.81 14.75
C CYS A 68 -4.92 -13.63 16.04
N ARG A 69 -3.79 -14.32 16.17
CA ARG A 69 -3.09 -14.50 17.45
C ARG A 69 -1.84 -13.62 17.37
N SER A 70 -1.88 -12.44 17.98
CA SER A 70 -0.71 -11.55 18.00
C SER A 70 0.37 -12.18 18.88
N GLU A 71 1.40 -12.76 18.28
CA GLU A 71 2.54 -13.34 19.02
C GLU A 71 3.36 -12.28 19.78
N ALA A 72 3.18 -10.99 19.52
CA ALA A 72 4.09 -9.94 20.01
C ALA A 72 3.40 -8.69 20.59
N MET A 73 2.15 -8.80 21.07
CA MET A 73 1.45 -7.63 21.62
C MET A 73 2.17 -7.03 22.85
N ASP A 74 2.94 -7.84 23.57
CA ASP A 74 3.57 -7.45 24.84
C ASP A 74 5.03 -7.00 24.72
N GLU A 75 5.67 -7.15 23.55
CA GLU A 75 7.13 -6.92 23.39
C GLU A 75 7.52 -5.54 22.85
N GLY A 76 6.58 -4.60 22.70
CA GLY A 76 6.86 -3.26 22.14
C GLY A 76 7.22 -3.26 20.64
N LYS A 77 6.91 -4.36 19.94
CA LYS A 77 7.14 -4.53 18.50
C LYS A 77 6.06 -3.89 17.63
N ASN A 78 4.92 -3.53 18.20
CA ASN A 78 3.81 -2.91 17.50
C ASN A 78 3.76 -1.40 17.74
N ARG A 79 3.55 -0.62 16.68
CA ARG A 79 3.38 0.84 16.77
C ARG A 79 2.07 1.25 17.43
N SER A 80 1.04 0.41 17.30
CA SER A 80 -0.27 0.63 17.92
C SER A 80 -0.92 -0.71 18.24
N PRO A 81 -1.55 -0.86 19.43
CA PRO A 81 -2.33 -2.05 19.75
C PRO A 81 -3.62 -2.16 18.91
N ASN A 82 -4.09 -1.04 18.34
CA ASN A 82 -5.33 -0.96 17.55
C ASN A 82 -5.14 -1.28 16.05
N VAL A 83 -3.91 -1.58 15.65
CA VAL A 83 -3.57 -2.01 14.30
C VAL A 83 -2.91 -3.38 14.42
N VAL A 84 -3.68 -4.43 14.18
CA VAL A 84 -3.16 -5.80 14.26
C VAL A 84 -2.47 -6.23 12.98
N ASN A 85 -1.60 -7.23 13.09
CA ASN A 85 -1.05 -7.94 11.94
C ASN A 85 -1.88 -9.21 11.68
N PHE A 86 -2.56 -9.26 10.53
CA PHE A 86 -3.28 -10.47 10.10
C PHE A 86 -2.32 -11.63 9.91
N ASN A 87 -2.75 -12.84 10.26
CA ASN A 87 -2.02 -14.06 9.95
C ASN A 87 -1.89 -14.24 8.43
N GLU A 88 -2.93 -13.87 7.68
CA GLU A 88 -2.99 -13.90 6.22
C GLU A 88 -1.99 -12.94 5.62
N GLY A 89 -0.98 -13.50 4.98
CA GLY A 89 0.12 -12.72 4.42
C GLY A 89 1.09 -12.20 5.48
N ALA A 90 0.97 -12.55 6.77
CA ALA A 90 1.99 -12.20 7.77
C ALA A 90 3.38 -12.62 7.28
N VAL A 91 4.33 -11.71 7.31
CA VAL A 91 5.74 -12.07 7.14
C VAL A 91 6.20 -12.77 8.42
N ARG A 92 6.68 -14.00 8.31
CA ARG A 92 7.22 -14.80 9.41
C ARG A 92 8.72 -14.95 9.25
N LEU A 93 9.47 -14.46 10.22
CA LEU A 93 10.92 -14.52 10.21
C LEU A 93 11.42 -15.88 10.68
N LEU A 94 12.49 -16.36 10.05
CA LEU A 94 13.21 -17.55 10.52
C LEU A 94 14.22 -17.13 11.59
N PRO A 95 14.17 -17.71 12.81
CA PRO A 95 15.18 -17.47 13.84
C PRO A 95 16.58 -17.78 13.33
N THR A 96 17.51 -16.88 13.61
CA THR A 96 18.94 -17.00 13.25
C THR A 96 19.81 -17.20 14.49
N VAL A 97 19.37 -16.71 15.65
CA VAL A 97 19.96 -16.97 16.97
C VAL A 97 18.89 -17.36 17.99
N MET A 98 19.32 -17.84 19.16
CA MET A 98 18.44 -18.12 20.28
C MET A 98 17.66 -16.86 20.69
N ASN A 99 16.35 -16.99 20.95
CA ASN A 99 15.41 -15.90 21.27
C ASN A 99 15.06 -14.95 20.13
N ASP A 100 15.45 -15.24 18.89
CA ASP A 100 14.90 -14.53 17.75
C ASP A 100 13.40 -14.75 17.63
N SER A 101 12.66 -13.66 17.56
CA SER A 101 11.23 -13.72 17.29
C SER A 101 10.96 -14.08 15.84
N ARG A 102 9.85 -14.76 15.61
CA ARG A 102 9.29 -15.02 14.28
C ARG A 102 8.39 -13.87 13.80
N TYR A 103 8.10 -12.92 14.67
CA TYR A 103 7.15 -11.85 14.43
C TYR A 103 7.82 -10.58 13.89
N ILE A 104 7.22 -10.02 12.85
CA ILE A 104 7.39 -8.64 12.42
C ILE A 104 6.02 -8.12 11.96
N HIS A 105 5.70 -6.85 12.24
CA HIS A 105 4.41 -6.26 11.84
C HIS A 105 4.42 -5.83 10.36
N ALA A 106 4.41 -6.84 9.50
CA ALA A 106 4.43 -6.69 8.06
C ALA A 106 3.59 -7.78 7.38
N SER A 107 3.07 -7.45 6.19
CA SER A 107 2.20 -8.33 5.41
C SER A 107 2.69 -8.39 3.95
N GLN A 108 2.97 -9.59 3.46
CA GLN A 108 3.30 -9.91 2.08
C GLN A 108 2.05 -9.74 1.19
N ILE A 109 2.19 -8.95 0.15
CA ILE A 109 1.21 -8.76 -0.91
C ILE A 109 1.83 -9.34 -2.19
N ASN A 110 1.60 -10.63 -2.44
CA ASN A 110 1.98 -11.29 -3.68
C ASN A 110 0.70 -11.62 -4.47
N ILE A 111 0.37 -10.77 -5.44
CA ILE A 111 -0.82 -10.86 -6.30
C ILE A 111 -0.47 -10.43 -7.72
N PRO A 112 -1.36 -10.65 -8.71
CA PRO A 112 -1.19 -10.06 -10.03
C PRO A 112 -0.82 -8.58 -9.94
N TYR A 113 0.10 -8.16 -10.80
CA TYR A 113 0.64 -6.80 -10.89
C TYR A 113 1.49 -6.36 -9.68
N GLY A 114 1.75 -7.19 -8.66
CA GLY A 114 2.59 -6.72 -7.56
C GLY A 114 3.10 -7.75 -6.57
N ASN A 115 4.38 -7.60 -6.25
CA ASN A 115 5.03 -8.28 -5.15
C ASN A 115 5.57 -7.23 -4.15
N PHE A 116 4.80 -6.98 -3.10
CA PHE A 116 5.12 -5.98 -2.07
C PHE A 116 5.16 -6.60 -0.68
N ILE A 117 5.85 -5.94 0.24
CA ILE A 117 5.67 -6.13 1.68
C ILE A 117 5.19 -4.81 2.26
N ILE A 118 4.00 -4.80 2.83
CA ILE A 118 3.45 -3.64 3.54
C ILE A 118 3.84 -3.76 5.01
N ALA A 119 4.57 -2.78 5.54
CA ALA A 119 5.03 -2.78 6.93
C ALA A 119 4.67 -1.49 7.67
N GLN A 120 4.61 -1.57 9.01
CA GLN A 120 4.68 -0.38 9.86
C GLN A 120 6.11 0.18 9.88
N GLY A 121 6.28 1.42 10.33
CA GLY A 121 7.61 1.97 10.61
C GLY A 121 8.26 1.21 11.78
N PRO A 122 9.50 0.71 11.67
CA PRO A 122 10.12 -0.10 12.72
C PRO A 122 10.15 0.64 14.04
N THR A 123 9.86 -0.04 15.15
CA THR A 123 10.10 0.45 16.53
C THR A 123 11.56 0.20 16.92
N LYS A 124 12.00 0.73 18.07
CA LYS A 124 13.33 0.42 18.60
C LYS A 124 13.48 -1.11 18.81
N GLN A 125 12.44 -1.75 19.33
CA GLN A 125 12.41 -3.18 19.65
C GLN A 125 12.37 -4.07 18.39
N SER A 126 11.74 -3.59 17.32
CA SER A 126 11.61 -4.34 16.05
C SER A 126 12.65 -3.96 15.00
N LEU A 127 13.63 -3.11 15.30
CA LEU A 127 14.66 -2.69 14.34
C LEU A 127 15.46 -3.89 13.78
N ILE A 128 15.87 -4.81 14.66
CA ILE A 128 16.58 -6.03 14.23
C ILE A 128 15.68 -6.91 13.36
N ASP A 129 14.40 -7.06 13.72
CA ASP A 129 13.43 -7.86 12.96
C ASP A 129 13.15 -7.24 11.59
N PHE A 130 13.13 -5.90 11.49
CA PHE A 130 13.04 -5.19 10.23
C PHE A 130 14.24 -5.48 9.33
N PHE A 131 15.47 -5.43 9.85
CA PHE A 131 16.67 -5.79 9.09
C PHE A 131 16.71 -7.28 8.70
N ARG A 132 16.30 -8.17 9.60
CA ARG A 132 16.14 -9.60 9.30
C ARG A 132 15.11 -9.81 8.18
N MET A 133 14.01 -9.07 8.16
CA MET A 133 13.03 -9.09 7.07
C MET A 133 13.65 -8.66 5.74
N LEU A 134 14.36 -7.53 5.71
CA LEU A 134 15.04 -7.06 4.48
C LEU A 134 16.02 -8.10 3.93
N TRP A 135 16.76 -8.75 4.84
CA TRP A 135 17.70 -9.81 4.49
C TRP A 135 16.99 -11.09 4.01
N GLN A 136 16.11 -11.67 4.81
CA GLN A 136 15.47 -12.96 4.51
C GLN A 136 14.55 -12.89 3.29
N CYS A 137 13.87 -11.77 3.08
CA CYS A 137 13.00 -11.56 1.91
C CYS A 137 13.76 -11.09 0.66
N HIS A 138 15.09 -10.96 0.72
CA HIS A 138 15.92 -10.47 -0.39
C HIS A 138 15.43 -9.13 -0.98
N VAL A 139 15.10 -8.19 -0.10
CA VAL A 139 14.56 -6.87 -0.49
C VAL A 139 15.66 -6.05 -1.14
N LEU A 140 15.36 -5.47 -2.31
CA LEU A 140 16.26 -4.59 -3.05
C LEU A 140 15.81 -3.12 -3.03
N LEU A 141 14.54 -2.87 -2.73
CA LEU A 141 13.95 -1.54 -2.72
C LEU A 141 13.00 -1.37 -1.53
N VAL A 142 13.20 -0.29 -0.78
CA VAL A 142 12.34 0.13 0.33
C VAL A 142 11.75 1.50 0.03
N ILE A 143 10.44 1.63 0.11
CA ILE A 143 9.71 2.88 -0.02
C ILE A 143 9.36 3.40 1.37
N CYS A 144 9.97 4.51 1.76
CA CYS A 144 9.80 5.16 3.06
C CYS A 144 8.87 6.37 2.92
N LEU A 145 7.63 6.23 3.37
CA LEU A 145 6.60 7.29 3.32
C LEU A 145 6.42 8.02 4.66
N GLU A 146 7.45 8.00 5.52
CA GLU A 146 7.43 8.63 6.84
C GLU A 146 8.74 9.40 7.11
N PRO A 147 8.70 10.55 7.81
CA PRO A 147 9.90 11.16 8.36
C PRO A 147 10.56 10.26 9.40
N LEU A 148 11.86 10.02 9.26
CA LEU A 148 12.66 9.27 10.27
C LEU A 148 13.08 10.12 11.46
N THR A 149 12.76 11.42 11.42
CA THR A 149 13.03 12.36 12.51
C THR A 149 12.09 12.13 13.70
N ASN A 150 10.93 11.51 13.48
CA ASN A 150 9.97 11.20 14.54
C ASN A 150 10.01 9.73 14.94
N ARG A 151 10.75 9.43 16.01
CA ARG A 151 10.88 8.07 16.57
C ARG A 151 9.54 7.43 16.98
N LYS A 152 8.48 8.22 17.21
CA LYS A 152 7.13 7.72 17.54
C LYS A 152 6.40 7.14 16.33
N THR A 153 6.71 7.59 15.12
CA THR A 153 6.11 7.06 13.87
C THR A 153 7.06 6.13 13.13
N CYS A 154 8.37 6.39 13.15
CA CYS A 154 9.39 5.52 12.56
C CYS A 154 10.72 5.66 13.30
N TYR A 155 11.29 4.55 13.77
CA TYR A 155 12.61 4.56 14.38
C TYR A 155 13.63 4.64 13.25
N PRO A 156 14.62 5.54 13.31
CA PRO A 156 15.57 5.71 12.23
C PRO A 156 16.34 4.40 12.02
N TYR A 157 16.15 3.79 10.85
CA TYR A 157 16.79 2.53 10.47
C TYR A 157 17.90 2.72 9.41
N PHE A 158 18.12 3.93 8.93
CA PHE A 158 19.25 4.30 8.09
C PHE A 158 19.64 5.77 8.31
N SER A 159 20.84 6.17 7.89
CA SER A 159 21.31 7.57 7.96
C SER A 159 21.15 8.27 6.62
N PHE A 160 20.85 9.57 6.62
CA PHE A 160 20.87 10.37 5.40
C PHE A 160 22.28 10.80 4.98
N LYS A 161 23.27 10.65 5.88
CA LYS A 161 24.66 11.01 5.63
C LYS A 161 25.39 9.82 5.01
N LYS A 162 26.20 10.09 3.98
CA LYS A 162 27.07 9.09 3.35
C LYS A 162 28.05 8.52 4.40
N GLN A 163 28.41 7.26 4.22
CA GLN A 163 29.36 6.51 5.06
C GLN A 163 28.94 6.38 6.53
N GLN A 164 27.65 6.60 6.84
CA GLN A 164 27.11 6.35 8.17
C GLN A 164 26.22 5.11 8.15
N ALA A 165 26.41 4.26 9.15
CA ALA A 165 25.64 3.05 9.35
C ALA A 165 24.67 3.19 10.54
N VAL A 166 23.50 2.58 10.39
CA VAL A 166 22.64 2.25 11.52
C VAL A 166 22.78 0.75 11.78
N GLU A 167 23.06 0.39 13.01
CA GLU A 167 23.27 -0.99 13.41
C GLU A 167 22.16 -1.46 14.35
N ALA A 168 21.75 -2.71 14.17
CA ALA A 168 20.80 -3.39 15.03
C ALA A 168 21.50 -4.55 15.76
N ARG A 169 21.66 -4.40 17.08
CA ARG A 169 22.17 -5.43 18.00
C ARG A 169 23.51 -6.06 17.57
N GLU A 170 24.44 -5.30 16.98
CA GLU A 170 25.75 -5.82 16.51
C GLU A 170 25.65 -6.99 15.50
N ARG A 171 24.47 -7.19 14.90
CA ARG A 171 24.19 -8.35 14.03
C ARG A 171 23.99 -7.94 12.58
N ILE A 172 23.21 -6.90 12.35
CA ILE A 172 22.95 -6.40 11.00
C ILE A 172 23.08 -4.89 11.00
N SER A 173 23.81 -4.36 10.03
CA SER A 173 23.97 -2.92 9.81
C SER A 173 23.53 -2.50 8.42
N LEU A 174 23.10 -1.25 8.30
CA LEU A 174 22.69 -0.64 7.05
C LEU A 174 23.43 0.68 6.88
N GLU A 175 24.36 0.70 5.93
CA GLU A 175 25.24 1.85 5.67
C GLU A 175 24.86 2.56 4.39
N THR A 176 24.63 3.86 4.48
CA THR A 176 24.33 4.70 3.32
C THR A 176 25.60 5.00 2.55
N ARG A 177 25.61 4.66 1.25
CA ARG A 177 26.75 4.89 0.35
C ARG A 177 26.54 6.15 -0.46
N GLU A 178 25.41 6.24 -1.14
CA GLU A 178 25.13 7.33 -2.07
C GLU A 178 23.74 7.91 -1.86
N VAL A 179 23.60 9.19 -2.24
CA VAL A 179 22.32 9.89 -2.32
C VAL A 179 22.11 10.24 -3.78
N ILE A 180 21.02 9.74 -4.34
CA ILE A 180 20.63 9.90 -5.72
C ILE A 180 19.43 10.83 -5.74
N GLU A 181 19.58 11.98 -6.40
CA GLU A 181 18.49 12.90 -6.63
C GLU A 181 17.55 12.35 -7.70
N THR A 182 16.26 12.62 -7.55
CA THR A 182 15.25 12.23 -8.53
C THR A 182 14.67 13.50 -9.18
N PRO A 183 14.07 13.41 -10.38
CA PRO A 183 13.38 14.54 -10.99
C PRO A 183 12.12 14.97 -10.22
N VAL A 184 11.77 14.29 -9.13
CA VAL A 184 10.60 14.56 -8.31
C VAL A 184 11.03 15.30 -7.05
N ALA A 185 10.57 16.53 -6.88
CA ALA A 185 10.92 17.37 -5.73
C ALA A 185 10.65 16.66 -4.39
N ASN A 186 11.64 16.71 -3.48
CA ASN A 186 11.63 16.06 -2.15
C ASN A 186 11.58 14.53 -2.16
N LEU A 187 11.73 13.88 -3.32
CA LEU A 187 11.90 12.44 -3.43
C LEU A 187 13.39 12.14 -3.60
N PHE A 188 13.95 11.44 -2.64
CA PHE A 188 15.37 11.07 -2.63
C PHE A 188 15.52 9.55 -2.63
N VAL A 189 16.52 9.06 -3.33
CA VAL A 189 16.91 7.65 -3.31
C VAL A 189 18.26 7.54 -2.60
N TYR A 190 18.37 6.60 -1.68
CA TYR A 190 19.61 6.30 -0.97
C TYR A 190 20.07 4.91 -1.39
N GLU A 191 21.27 4.81 -1.98
CA GLU A 191 21.93 3.52 -2.13
C GLU A 191 22.59 3.18 -0.80
N ALA A 192 22.30 1.99 -0.28
CA ALA A 192 22.83 1.51 0.98
C ALA A 192 23.33 0.06 0.86
N VAL A 193 24.22 -0.32 1.78
CA VAL A 193 24.73 -1.69 1.92
C VAL A 193 24.21 -2.26 3.21
N LEU A 194 23.37 -3.30 3.10
CA LEU A 194 22.92 -4.13 4.21
C LEU A 194 23.99 -5.20 4.47
N THR A 195 24.59 -5.20 5.65
CA THR A 195 25.61 -6.16 6.07
C THR A 195 25.09 -7.03 7.19
N ASN A 196 25.06 -8.34 6.99
CA ASN A 196 24.69 -9.33 8.01
C ASN A 196 25.96 -9.97 8.60
N MET A 197 26.36 -9.52 9.79
CA MET A 197 27.57 -9.98 10.48
C MET A 197 27.48 -11.43 11.01
N GLU A 198 26.29 -12.01 11.03
CA GLU A 198 26.08 -13.41 11.40
C GLU A 198 26.57 -14.38 10.31
N ILE A 199 26.67 -13.89 9.07
CA ILE A 199 27.13 -14.68 7.93
C ILE A 199 28.63 -14.50 7.79
N LYS A 200 29.38 -15.57 8.09
CA LYS A 200 30.84 -15.62 7.98
C LYS A 200 31.35 -15.77 6.54
N SER A 201 30.50 -16.19 5.61
CA SER A 201 30.85 -16.25 4.19
C SER A 201 31.03 -14.84 3.61
N GLY A 202 31.77 -14.72 2.49
CA GLY A 202 31.91 -13.45 1.77
C GLY A 202 30.60 -12.88 1.19
N ALA A 203 29.48 -13.61 1.25
CA ALA A 203 28.17 -13.19 0.75
C ALA A 203 27.31 -12.45 1.79
N ASN A 204 27.94 -11.79 2.75
CA ASN A 204 27.29 -11.13 3.89
C ASN A 204 26.82 -9.69 3.63
N LYS A 205 27.04 -9.15 2.42
CA LYS A 205 26.66 -7.80 2.01
C LYS A 205 25.66 -7.82 0.86
N ARG A 206 24.68 -6.92 0.90
CA ARG A 206 23.69 -6.71 -0.18
C ARG A 206 23.45 -5.24 -0.42
N ARG A 207 23.43 -4.83 -1.68
CA ARG A 207 22.98 -3.49 -2.07
C ARG A 207 21.46 -3.41 -1.96
N ILE A 208 20.98 -2.34 -1.34
CA ILE A 208 19.56 -2.02 -1.20
C ILE A 208 19.35 -0.54 -1.46
N HIS A 209 18.25 -0.19 -2.11
CA HIS A 209 17.85 1.19 -2.32
C HIS A 209 16.71 1.58 -1.39
N ILE A 210 16.74 2.81 -0.91
CA ILE A 210 15.67 3.38 -0.07
C ILE A 210 15.17 4.64 -0.77
N MET A 211 13.97 4.57 -1.34
CA MET A 211 13.28 5.73 -1.90
C MET A 211 12.43 6.37 -0.80
N ARG A 212 12.72 7.61 -0.45
CA ARG A 212 12.11 8.33 0.67
C ARG A 212 11.36 9.56 0.20
N TYR A 213 10.12 9.69 0.68
CA TYR A 213 9.31 10.90 0.56
C TYR A 213 8.64 11.21 1.89
N ASP A 214 8.98 12.35 2.49
CA ASP A 214 8.56 12.70 3.85
C ASP A 214 7.53 13.84 3.91
N LYS A 215 7.17 14.42 2.76
CA LYS A 215 6.23 15.56 2.66
C LYS A 215 4.76 15.14 2.58
N TRP A 216 4.48 13.83 2.54
CA TRP A 216 3.10 13.31 2.66
C TRP A 216 2.75 13.18 4.13
N THR A 217 2.10 14.20 4.70
CA THR A 217 1.74 14.24 6.13
C THR A 217 0.23 14.07 6.31
N HIS A 218 -0.26 14.14 7.56
CA HIS A 218 -1.69 14.09 7.83
C HIS A 218 -2.39 15.37 7.34
N GLU A 219 -1.71 16.51 7.45
CA GLU A 219 -2.17 17.85 7.10
C GLU A 219 -2.02 18.13 5.60
N LYS A 220 -0.96 17.58 4.97
CA LYS A 220 -0.65 17.78 3.56
C LYS A 220 -0.74 16.46 2.80
N THR A 221 -1.88 16.27 2.13
CA THR A 221 -2.08 15.12 1.23
C THR A 221 -1.32 15.34 -0.07
N ILE A 222 -0.74 14.27 -0.61
CA ILE A 222 -0.06 14.26 -1.91
C ILE A 222 -1.05 14.46 -3.06
N SER A 223 -0.64 15.12 -4.15
CA SER A 223 -1.46 15.20 -5.35
C SER A 223 -1.43 13.88 -6.15
N PRO A 224 -2.47 13.56 -6.93
CA PRO A 224 -2.49 12.37 -7.80
C PRO A 224 -1.28 12.31 -8.74
N VAL A 225 -0.94 13.43 -9.37
CA VAL A 225 0.21 13.55 -10.29
C VAL A 225 1.53 13.24 -9.59
N LEU A 226 1.72 13.75 -8.37
CA LEU A 226 2.95 13.51 -7.62
C LEU A 226 3.06 12.04 -7.18
N LEU A 227 1.94 11.43 -6.77
CA LEU A 227 1.91 10.00 -6.45
C LEU A 227 2.28 9.13 -7.66
N ILE A 228 1.74 9.44 -8.84
CA ILE A 228 2.10 8.74 -10.09
C ILE A 228 3.59 8.90 -10.36
N LYS A 229 4.14 10.13 -10.31
CA LYS A 229 5.57 10.38 -10.52
C LYS A 229 6.46 9.57 -9.58
N MET A 230 6.10 9.49 -8.29
CA MET A 230 6.83 8.65 -7.32
C MET A 230 6.78 7.16 -7.69
N ILE A 231 5.63 6.66 -8.14
CA ILE A 231 5.49 5.28 -8.59
C ILE A 231 6.31 5.06 -9.87
N THR A 232 6.33 6.00 -10.81
CA THR A 232 7.18 5.91 -12.02
C THR A 232 8.65 5.78 -11.67
N VAL A 233 9.16 6.55 -10.69
CA VAL A 233 10.55 6.40 -10.20
C VAL A 233 10.75 5.01 -9.59
N MET A 234 9.80 4.52 -8.78
CA MET A 234 9.88 3.17 -8.22
C MET A 234 9.93 2.09 -9.32
N GLU A 235 9.07 2.16 -10.34
CA GLU A 235 9.04 1.17 -11.43
C GLU A 235 10.35 1.14 -12.22
N ALA A 236 10.98 2.32 -12.43
CA ALA A 236 12.28 2.40 -13.09
C ALA A 236 13.40 1.72 -12.29
N MET A 237 13.25 1.63 -10.96
CA MET A 237 14.20 0.96 -10.06
C MET A 237 13.90 -0.52 -9.83
N ASP A 238 12.69 -0.99 -10.14
CA ASP A 238 12.27 -2.40 -9.97
C ASP A 238 12.77 -3.28 -11.12
N GLU A 239 14.08 -3.25 -11.38
CA GLU A 239 14.75 -3.93 -12.51
C GLU A 239 14.48 -5.44 -12.53
N ARG A 240 14.23 -6.05 -11.36
CA ARG A 240 14.17 -7.51 -11.21
C ARG A 240 12.76 -8.06 -11.11
N LYS A 241 11.71 -7.25 -10.95
CA LYS A 241 10.25 -7.55 -10.84
C LYS A 241 9.81 -8.77 -10.00
N ARG A 242 10.75 -9.50 -9.40
CA ARG A 242 10.57 -10.80 -8.73
C ARG A 242 10.80 -10.69 -7.23
N LYS A 243 11.57 -9.71 -6.78
CA LYS A 243 11.84 -9.48 -5.36
C LYS A 243 10.80 -8.54 -4.77
N PRO A 244 10.38 -8.75 -3.51
CA PRO A 244 9.38 -7.88 -2.92
C PRO A 244 9.93 -6.47 -2.70
N ILE A 245 9.12 -5.47 -3.03
CA ILE A 245 9.36 -4.08 -2.63
C ILE A 245 8.73 -3.87 -1.26
N VAL A 246 9.52 -3.43 -0.29
CA VAL A 246 8.97 -3.06 1.03
C VAL A 246 8.43 -1.64 0.93
N VAL A 247 7.17 -1.43 1.32
CA VAL A 247 6.59 -0.09 1.47
C VAL A 247 6.18 0.06 2.93
N HIS A 248 6.61 1.13 3.59
CA HIS A 248 6.25 1.39 4.98
C HIS A 248 5.86 2.85 5.23
N GLY A 249 5.13 3.03 6.32
CA GLY A 249 4.79 4.31 6.95
C GLY A 249 4.38 4.02 8.40
N SER A 250 3.99 5.02 9.21
CA SER A 250 3.76 4.83 10.66
C SER A 250 3.14 3.48 11.06
N TYR A 251 1.92 3.19 10.59
CA TYR A 251 1.21 1.94 10.86
C TYR A 251 1.12 0.98 9.65
N GLY A 252 1.57 1.41 8.47
CA GLY A 252 1.47 0.60 7.26
C GLY A 252 0.05 0.34 6.75
N ILE A 253 -0.91 1.26 6.98
CA ILE A 253 -2.33 1.07 6.59
C ILE A 253 -2.94 2.21 5.77
N ARG A 254 -2.32 3.40 5.78
CA ARG A 254 -2.83 4.60 5.09
C ARG A 254 -2.01 4.91 3.84
N ARG A 255 -1.02 5.82 3.95
CA ARG A 255 -0.11 6.23 2.87
C ARG A 255 0.49 5.03 2.13
N THR A 256 0.97 4.06 2.90
CA THR A 256 1.51 2.78 2.41
C THR A 256 0.52 2.01 1.54
N ALA A 257 -0.73 1.90 1.97
CA ALA A 257 -1.74 1.17 1.22
C ALA A 257 -2.20 1.95 -0.01
N VAL A 258 -2.34 3.27 0.08
CA VAL A 258 -2.63 4.12 -1.09
C VAL A 258 -1.54 3.95 -2.14
N PHE A 259 -0.27 4.04 -1.75
CA PHE A 259 0.87 3.86 -2.65
C PHE A 259 0.84 2.47 -3.34
N VAL A 260 0.69 1.40 -2.57
CA VAL A 260 0.66 0.03 -3.11
C VAL A 260 -0.55 -0.20 -4.02
N ILE A 261 -1.75 0.22 -3.61
CA ILE A 261 -2.97 0.04 -4.41
C ILE A 261 -2.86 0.83 -5.72
N THR A 262 -2.39 2.07 -5.67
CA THR A 262 -2.18 2.87 -6.89
C THR A 262 -1.13 2.24 -7.81
N SER A 263 -0.03 1.71 -7.27
CA SER A 263 0.98 1.02 -8.09
C SER A 263 0.41 -0.23 -8.77
N LEU A 264 -0.38 -1.04 -8.04
CA LEU A 264 -1.07 -2.19 -8.62
C LEU A 264 -2.00 -1.78 -9.77
N LEU A 265 -2.76 -0.70 -9.59
CA LEU A 265 -3.67 -0.18 -10.61
C LEU A 265 -2.92 0.38 -11.82
N ILE A 266 -1.81 1.09 -11.60
CA ILE A 266 -0.96 1.60 -12.69
C ILE A 266 -0.45 0.45 -13.55
N ARG A 267 0.09 -0.60 -12.93
CA ARG A 267 0.55 -1.81 -13.64
C ARG A 267 -0.61 -2.52 -14.35
N GLN A 268 -1.77 -2.65 -13.71
CA GLN A 268 -2.96 -3.26 -14.32
C GLN A 268 -3.44 -2.47 -15.55
N ILE A 269 -3.51 -1.14 -15.44
CA ILE A 269 -3.94 -0.25 -16.52
C ILE A 269 -2.94 -0.35 -17.67
N ALA A 270 -1.64 -0.29 -17.39
CA ALA A 270 -0.60 -0.38 -18.41
C ALA A 270 -0.62 -1.70 -19.19
N GLU A 271 -0.90 -2.82 -18.51
CA GLU A 271 -0.88 -4.15 -19.12
C GLU A 271 -2.19 -4.52 -19.82
N THR A 272 -3.34 -4.10 -19.27
CA THR A 272 -4.64 -4.62 -19.70
C THR A 272 -5.62 -3.56 -20.19
N HIS A 273 -5.33 -2.27 -19.98
CA HIS A 273 -6.28 -1.15 -20.16
C HIS A 273 -7.58 -1.33 -19.35
N ARG A 274 -7.52 -2.10 -18.25
CA ARG A 274 -8.63 -2.33 -17.32
C ARG A 274 -8.27 -1.84 -15.94
N MET A 275 -9.26 -1.50 -15.14
CA MET A 275 -9.06 -1.13 -13.75
C MET A 275 -10.21 -1.58 -12.85
N SER A 276 -9.90 -1.84 -11.59
CA SER A 276 -10.90 -1.99 -10.54
C SER A 276 -10.33 -1.61 -9.18
N ILE A 277 -10.70 -0.42 -8.73
CA ILE A 277 -10.23 0.15 -7.46
C ILE A 277 -10.73 -0.69 -6.29
N LEU A 278 -12.00 -1.07 -6.31
CA LEU A 278 -12.61 -1.89 -5.26
C LEU A 278 -11.91 -3.24 -5.13
N LYS A 279 -11.58 -3.90 -6.25
CA LYS A 279 -10.90 -5.20 -6.20
C LYS A 279 -9.47 -5.09 -5.68
N ALA A 280 -8.73 -4.08 -6.14
CA ALA A 280 -7.39 -3.82 -5.62
C ALA A 280 -7.45 -3.55 -4.11
N ALA A 281 -8.40 -2.72 -3.65
CA ALA A 281 -8.64 -2.45 -2.24
C ALA A 281 -9.01 -3.70 -1.44
N VAL A 282 -9.94 -4.53 -1.93
CA VAL A 282 -10.32 -5.81 -1.29
C VAL A 282 -9.13 -6.76 -1.20
N ALA A 283 -8.33 -6.87 -2.25
CA ALA A 283 -7.16 -7.75 -2.28
C ALA A 283 -6.10 -7.37 -1.23
N ILE A 284 -5.90 -6.08 -0.98
CA ILE A 284 -5.02 -5.59 0.09
C ILE A 284 -5.67 -5.80 1.46
N ARG A 285 -6.95 -5.46 1.63
CA ARG A 285 -7.65 -5.60 2.92
C ARG A 285 -7.77 -7.05 3.41
N ARG A 286 -7.75 -8.03 2.49
CA ARG A 286 -7.67 -9.46 2.83
C ARG A 286 -6.36 -9.86 3.52
N ARG A 287 -5.28 -9.08 3.36
CA ARG A 287 -3.96 -9.37 3.94
C ARG A 287 -3.50 -8.35 4.98
N ARG A 288 -4.11 -7.15 5.00
CA ARG A 288 -3.71 -6.06 5.88
C ARG A 288 -4.93 -5.40 6.52
N TYR A 289 -5.06 -5.55 7.82
CA TYR A 289 -6.15 -4.97 8.60
C TYR A 289 -6.18 -3.45 8.52
N GLY A 290 -7.39 -2.87 8.47
CA GLY A 290 -7.59 -1.44 8.68
C GLY A 290 -7.07 -0.54 7.56
N VAL A 291 -6.81 -1.09 6.37
CA VAL A 291 -6.43 -0.34 5.16
C VAL A 291 -7.60 0.48 4.62
N LEU A 292 -7.36 1.72 4.15
CA LEU A 292 -8.39 2.61 3.55
C LEU A 292 -9.59 2.92 4.45
N ARG A 293 -9.31 3.43 5.67
CA ARG A 293 -10.37 3.87 6.60
C ARG A 293 -11.06 5.17 6.15
N PHE A 294 -10.34 6.05 5.45
CA PHE A 294 -10.84 7.36 5.08
C PHE A 294 -11.26 7.39 3.60
N LEU A 295 -12.42 8.01 3.34
CA LEU A 295 -12.92 8.19 1.97
C LEU A 295 -11.94 9.00 1.09
N ALA A 296 -11.24 9.96 1.69
CA ALA A 296 -10.23 10.77 1.01
C ALA A 296 -9.08 9.92 0.44
N ASP A 297 -8.67 8.85 1.12
CA ASP A 297 -7.63 7.95 0.62
C ASP A 297 -8.13 7.14 -0.59
N TYR A 298 -9.39 6.70 -0.56
CA TYR A 298 -10.02 6.02 -1.70
C TYR A 298 -10.15 6.95 -2.92
N ARG A 299 -10.54 8.20 -2.68
CA ARG A 299 -10.61 9.25 -3.71
C ARG A 299 -9.24 9.51 -4.34
N LEU A 300 -8.19 9.63 -3.53
CA LEU A 300 -6.84 9.84 -4.04
C LEU A 300 -6.40 8.69 -4.97
N ILE A 301 -6.74 7.44 -4.63
CA ILE A 301 -6.48 6.28 -5.51
C ILE A 301 -7.26 6.41 -6.81
N LEU A 302 -8.57 6.72 -6.75
CA LEU A 302 -9.40 6.92 -7.93
C LEU A 302 -8.83 8.00 -8.84
N GLN A 303 -8.54 9.18 -8.29
CA GLN A 303 -7.97 10.30 -9.03
C GLN A 303 -6.62 9.92 -9.66
N SER A 304 -5.77 9.20 -8.93
CA SER A 304 -4.47 8.78 -9.46
C SER A 304 -4.59 7.76 -10.59
N ALA A 305 -5.50 6.79 -10.47
CA ALA A 305 -5.74 5.82 -11.53
C ALA A 305 -6.31 6.49 -12.80
N LEU A 306 -7.22 7.46 -12.64
CA LEU A 306 -7.78 8.24 -13.75
C LEU A 306 -6.74 9.14 -14.41
N CYS A 307 -5.92 9.85 -13.62
CA CYS A 307 -4.81 10.65 -14.14
C CYS A 307 -3.81 9.79 -14.93
N TYR A 308 -3.49 8.58 -14.45
CA TYR A 308 -2.61 7.67 -15.18
C TYR A 308 -3.26 7.15 -16.46
N ALA A 309 -4.53 6.74 -16.40
CA ALA A 309 -5.28 6.32 -17.58
C ALA A 309 -5.37 7.42 -18.67
N LYS A 310 -5.48 8.69 -18.25
CA LYS A 310 -5.40 9.85 -19.17
C LYS A 310 -4.02 9.99 -19.80
N GLN A 311 -2.93 9.77 -19.04
CA GLN A 311 -1.56 9.76 -19.58
C GLN A 311 -1.32 8.62 -20.60
N CYS A 312 -2.08 7.53 -20.51
CA CYS A 312 -2.05 6.43 -21.47
C CYS A 312 -3.04 6.61 -22.63
N ASP A 313 -3.63 7.80 -22.82
CA ASP A 313 -4.62 8.11 -23.86
C ASP A 313 -5.89 7.23 -23.84
N LEU A 314 -6.18 6.60 -22.70
CA LEU A 314 -7.38 5.74 -22.52
C LEU A 314 -8.65 6.55 -22.20
N ILE A 315 -8.49 7.83 -21.81
CA ILE A 315 -9.58 8.77 -21.52
C ILE A 315 -9.49 9.96 -22.47
N LYS A 316 -10.32 9.95 -23.52
CA LYS A 316 -10.27 11.00 -24.56
C LYS A 316 -11.10 12.25 -24.22
N ASN A 317 -12.24 12.10 -23.55
CA ASN A 317 -13.13 13.22 -23.24
C ASN A 317 -12.59 14.04 -22.06
N GLU A 318 -12.17 15.27 -22.33
CA GLU A 318 -11.57 16.17 -21.34
C GLU A 318 -12.56 16.58 -20.25
N LYS A 319 -13.81 16.90 -20.64
CA LYS A 319 -14.86 17.27 -19.68
C LYS A 319 -15.14 16.13 -18.71
N THR A 320 -15.33 14.92 -19.24
CA THR A 320 -15.52 13.71 -18.42
C THR A 320 -14.34 13.52 -17.45
N PHE A 321 -13.10 13.67 -17.92
CA PHE A 321 -11.93 13.56 -17.05
C PHE A 321 -11.93 14.60 -15.93
N MET A 322 -12.17 15.87 -16.25
CA MET A 322 -12.20 16.96 -15.28
C MET A 322 -13.31 16.77 -14.23
N ASP A 323 -14.52 16.41 -14.68
CA ASP A 323 -15.66 16.11 -13.80
C ASP A 323 -15.34 14.95 -12.83
N ALA A 324 -14.53 13.98 -13.25
CA ALA A 324 -14.12 12.84 -12.43
C ALA A 324 -13.08 13.18 -11.36
N ILE A 325 -12.13 14.04 -11.71
CA ILE A 325 -11.05 14.44 -10.82
C ILE A 325 -11.57 15.44 -9.77
N ASP A 326 -12.57 16.26 -10.10
CA ASP A 326 -13.12 17.28 -9.18
C ASP A 326 -14.15 16.74 -8.16
N VAL A 327 -14.25 15.42 -8.00
CA VAL A 327 -15.18 14.80 -7.04
C VAL A 327 -14.76 15.09 -5.60
N SER A 328 -15.26 16.20 -5.07
CA SER A 328 -15.01 16.73 -3.72
C SER A 328 -15.75 16.01 -2.59
#